data_AF-A0A847HNQ4-F1
#
_entry.id   AF-A0A847HNQ4-F1
#
_cell.length_a   1.000
_cell.length_b   1.000
_cell.length_c   1.000
_cell.angle_alpha   90.00
_cell.angle_beta   90.00
_cell.angle_gamma   90.00
#
_symmetry.space_group_name_H-M   'P 1'
#
loop_
_entity.id
_entity.type
_entity.pdbx_description
1 polymer ?
#
loop_
_entity_poly.entity_id
_entity_poly.type
_entity_poly.pdbx_seq_one_letter_code
_entity_poly.pdbx_strand_id
1 'polypeptide(L)'
;MKRMLVMLGLLLFCIAAPSFAAFCHHCGKQLPDAANFCPACGTAAAGSFESAPPAPAPAKPSAPPPATTANTPVMISAPVIVQPVTPVTISQPTAYPVEISLVDYDAVNQMELLLTNTSYDIASREAIKLRRQHNERMYAVSARYAAYGNYQRRIHDLHVQKFDALEAYLEAWKGAEKGPDRARSLAEKDRALFMLAQINEAIDALLSGGGTLSSIAESEEIERRMKRTTVNYVVTAPYLLVDNQRLNRNEPIWVIDVVSGSAKVLHMGRGRSSQPICGWVSVYDLEKRSNWRSDPVFFYSSAPEQPPTTTVIYREPEPKVIIIAGKKRYPYRHRPWPFPPRYPHDRRDRHDKYDKHDKHDKRDDRRGPYKHHSYVVIDPKFW
;
A
#
# COMPACT_ATOMS: atom_id res chain seq x y z
N MET A 1 -21.04 -49.47 -12.34
CA MET A 1 -21.69 -49.60 -11.01
C MET A 1 -20.71 -49.64 -9.84
N LYS A 2 -19.54 -50.31 -9.91
CA LYS A 2 -18.52 -50.32 -8.82
C LYS A 2 -18.04 -48.94 -8.34
N ARG A 3 -17.85 -47.95 -9.25
CA ARG A 3 -17.41 -46.59 -8.87
C ARG A 3 -18.48 -45.76 -8.13
N MET A 4 -19.76 -46.03 -8.40
CA MET A 4 -20.88 -45.38 -7.70
C MET A 4 -21.03 -45.92 -6.27
N LEU A 5 -20.79 -47.22 -6.05
CA LEU A 5 -20.80 -47.83 -4.72
C LEU A 5 -19.67 -47.33 -3.82
N VAL A 6 -18.48 -47.08 -4.38
CA VAL A 6 -17.33 -46.52 -3.63
C VAL A 6 -17.60 -45.06 -3.22
N MET A 7 -18.16 -44.24 -4.13
CA MET A 7 -18.52 -42.86 -3.82
C MET A 7 -19.66 -42.78 -2.78
N LEU A 8 -20.67 -43.66 -2.87
CA LEU A 8 -21.77 -43.69 -1.90
C LEU A 8 -21.29 -44.13 -0.51
N GLY A 9 -20.36 -45.10 -0.44
CA GLY A 9 -19.77 -45.55 0.82
C GLY A 9 -18.92 -44.48 1.50
N LEU A 10 -18.16 -43.69 0.73
CA LEU A 10 -17.33 -42.61 1.26
C LEU A 10 -18.18 -41.43 1.76
N LEU A 11 -19.30 -41.16 1.09
CA LEU A 11 -20.25 -40.11 1.49
C LEU A 11 -21.02 -40.48 2.76
N LEU A 12 -21.34 -41.77 2.96
CA LEU A 12 -21.92 -42.28 4.21
C LEU A 12 -20.93 -42.23 5.39
N PHE A 13 -19.65 -42.42 5.15
CA PHE A 13 -18.61 -42.33 6.19
C PHE A 13 -18.39 -40.89 6.69
N CYS A 14 -18.53 -39.89 5.82
CA CYS A 14 -18.41 -38.48 6.20
C CYS A 14 -19.57 -37.96 7.07
N ILE A 15 -20.75 -38.60 7.03
CA ILE A 15 -21.92 -38.18 7.81
C ILE A 15 -21.90 -38.82 9.23
N ALA A 16 -21.12 -39.88 9.43
CA ALA A 16 -21.07 -40.63 10.68
C ALA A 16 -19.83 -40.34 11.56
N ALA A 17 -19.05 -39.29 11.28
CA ALA A 17 -17.95 -38.90 12.16
C ALA A 17 -18.52 -38.45 13.53
N PRO A 18 -18.04 -39.04 14.65
CA PRO A 18 -18.61 -38.79 15.97
C PRO A 18 -18.31 -37.35 16.43
N SER A 19 -19.34 -36.69 16.93
CA SER A 19 -19.23 -35.55 17.83
C SER A 19 -18.42 -35.98 19.05
N PHE A 20 -17.15 -35.58 19.11
CA PHE A 20 -16.32 -35.73 20.30
C PHE A 20 -16.85 -34.80 21.38
N ALA A 21 -17.78 -35.29 22.19
CA ALA A 21 -18.25 -34.60 23.38
C ALA A 21 -17.06 -34.42 24.36
N ALA A 22 -16.70 -33.18 24.66
CA ALA A 22 -15.74 -32.88 25.72
C ALA A 22 -16.40 -33.10 27.09
N PHE A 23 -15.69 -33.71 28.03
CA PHE A 23 -16.14 -33.90 29.42
C PHE A 23 -15.25 -33.11 30.36
N CYS A 24 -15.83 -32.54 31.42
CA CYS A 24 -15.06 -31.82 32.43
C CYS A 24 -14.14 -32.78 33.20
N HIS A 25 -12.83 -32.50 33.19
CA HIS A 25 -11.85 -33.31 33.90
C HIS A 25 -12.04 -33.33 35.43
N HIS A 26 -12.74 -32.33 36.00
CA HIS A 26 -12.95 -32.25 37.44
C HIS A 26 -14.22 -32.96 37.92
N CYS A 27 -15.34 -32.85 37.20
CA CYS A 27 -16.62 -33.40 37.65
C CYS A 27 -17.25 -34.45 36.71
N GLY A 28 -16.62 -34.74 35.57
CA GLY A 28 -17.05 -35.74 34.60
C GLY A 28 -18.29 -35.38 33.79
N LYS A 29 -18.90 -34.21 34.01
CA LYS A 29 -20.09 -33.79 33.24
C LYS A 29 -19.72 -33.27 31.86
N GLN A 30 -20.60 -33.52 30.90
CA GLN A 30 -20.42 -33.10 29.50
C GLN A 30 -20.35 -31.58 29.39
N LEU A 31 -19.35 -31.09 28.69
CA LEU A 31 -19.13 -29.68 28.40
C LEU A 31 -19.78 -29.36 27.04
N PRO A 32 -20.50 -28.23 26.91
CA PRO A 32 -20.90 -27.76 25.59
C PRO A 32 -19.66 -27.36 24.79
N ASP A 33 -19.70 -27.62 23.48
CA ASP A 33 -18.60 -27.30 22.58
C ASP A 33 -18.29 -25.80 22.67
N ALA A 34 -17.05 -25.46 23.05
CA ALA A 34 -16.51 -24.11 23.33
C ALA A 34 -16.78 -23.47 24.72
N ALA A 35 -17.11 -24.23 25.77
CA ALA A 35 -17.18 -23.68 27.13
C ALA A 35 -15.77 -23.48 27.75
N ASN A 36 -15.44 -22.24 28.16
CA ASN A 36 -14.20 -21.94 28.91
C ASN A 36 -14.24 -22.41 30.38
N PHE A 37 -15.44 -22.54 30.95
CA PHE A 37 -15.65 -23.00 32.33
C PHE A 37 -16.77 -24.04 32.37
N CYS A 38 -16.63 -25.04 33.23
CA CYS A 38 -17.66 -26.05 33.42
C CYS A 38 -18.89 -25.45 34.10
N PRO A 39 -20.09 -25.49 33.50
CA PRO A 39 -21.28 -24.89 34.09
C PRO A 39 -21.74 -25.59 35.37
N ALA A 40 -21.30 -26.82 35.61
CA ALA A 40 -21.72 -27.60 36.77
C ALA A 40 -20.80 -27.46 37.99
N CYS A 41 -19.52 -27.12 37.81
CA CYS A 41 -18.56 -27.03 38.91
C CYS A 41 -17.68 -25.77 38.90
N GLY A 42 -17.79 -24.94 37.87
CA GLY A 42 -17.05 -23.68 37.73
C GLY A 42 -15.59 -23.83 37.29
N THR A 43 -15.05 -25.04 37.25
CA THR A 43 -13.63 -25.28 36.89
C THR A 43 -13.37 -24.96 35.42
N ALA A 44 -12.25 -24.30 35.13
CA ALA A 44 -11.83 -23.98 33.77
C ALA A 44 -11.66 -25.24 32.91
N ALA A 45 -12.13 -25.19 31.66
CA ALA A 45 -11.94 -26.26 30.72
C ALA A 45 -10.48 -26.29 30.26
N ALA A 46 -9.89 -27.49 30.15
CA ALA A 46 -8.52 -27.65 29.69
C ALA A 46 -8.40 -27.13 28.25
N GLY A 47 -7.84 -25.93 28.09
CA GLY A 47 -7.77 -25.20 26.81
C GLY A 47 -8.17 -23.72 26.87
N SER A 48 -8.68 -23.20 27.99
CA SER A 48 -8.92 -21.76 28.14
C SER A 48 -7.60 -21.00 28.34
N PHE A 49 -7.27 -20.08 27.44
CA PHE A 49 -6.10 -19.21 27.55
C PHE A 49 -6.19 -18.32 28.80
N GLU A 50 -5.11 -18.33 29.56
CA GLU A 50 -4.94 -17.65 30.83
C GLU A 50 -4.94 -16.12 30.64
N SER A 51 -5.97 -15.44 31.15
CA SER A 51 -5.95 -13.99 31.29
C SER A 51 -5.01 -13.62 32.44
N ALA A 52 -3.98 -12.81 32.13
CA ALA A 52 -2.98 -12.33 33.07
C ALA A 52 -3.59 -11.68 34.33
N PRO A 53 -2.96 -11.84 35.51
CA PRO A 53 -3.48 -11.31 36.78
C PRO A 53 -3.44 -9.77 36.84
N PRO A 54 -4.46 -9.11 37.43
CA PRO A 54 -4.45 -7.67 37.64
C PRO A 54 -3.48 -7.24 38.74
N ALA A 55 -2.77 -6.14 38.50
CA ALA A 55 -1.81 -5.52 39.42
C ALA A 55 -2.45 -5.08 40.76
N PRO A 56 -1.73 -5.18 41.90
CA PRO A 56 -2.24 -4.73 43.19
C PRO A 56 -2.33 -3.20 43.30
N ALA A 57 -3.39 -2.74 43.95
CA ALA A 57 -3.76 -1.34 44.17
C ALA A 57 -2.76 -0.57 45.07
N PRO A 58 -2.68 0.78 44.92
CA PRO A 58 -1.75 1.63 45.68
C PRO A 58 -2.12 1.73 47.17
N ALA A 59 -1.15 1.46 48.03
CA ALA A 59 -1.27 1.64 49.47
C ALA A 59 -1.21 3.13 49.88
N LYS A 60 -2.02 3.46 50.88
CA LYS A 60 -2.24 4.76 51.51
C LYS A 60 -0.96 5.30 52.20
N PRO A 61 -0.75 6.63 52.31
CA PRO A 61 0.47 7.21 52.86
C PRO A 61 0.52 7.13 54.39
N SER A 62 1.59 6.56 54.93
CA SER A 62 1.95 6.62 56.36
C SER A 62 3.00 7.72 56.61
N ALA A 63 2.72 8.55 57.61
CA ALA A 63 3.52 9.68 58.06
C ALA A 63 4.86 9.29 58.71
N PRO A 64 5.86 10.19 58.75
CA PRO A 64 7.20 9.91 59.28
C PRO A 64 7.34 10.23 60.77
N PRO A 65 8.17 9.49 61.52
CA PRO A 65 8.76 9.96 62.77
C PRO A 65 10.30 10.17 62.67
N PRO A 66 10.90 10.88 63.64
CA PRO A 66 11.80 12.00 63.37
C PRO A 66 13.29 11.68 63.50
N ALA A 67 14.09 12.61 62.95
CA ALA A 67 15.51 12.76 63.24
C ALA A 67 15.75 12.95 64.74
N THR A 68 16.79 12.30 65.27
CA THR A 68 17.40 12.69 66.55
C THR A 68 18.91 12.72 66.41
N THR A 69 19.40 13.94 66.55
CA THR A 69 20.76 14.37 66.85
C THR A 69 21.32 13.69 68.11
N ALA A 70 22.60 13.32 68.09
CA ALA A 70 23.40 13.28 69.31
C ALA A 70 24.87 13.59 69.00
N ASN A 71 25.29 14.72 69.55
CA ASN A 71 26.61 15.33 69.48
C ASN A 71 27.66 14.51 70.26
N THR A 72 28.89 14.50 69.77
CA THR A 72 30.10 14.38 70.60
C THR A 72 31.09 15.48 70.19
N PRO A 73 31.69 16.25 71.12
CA PRO A 73 32.60 17.33 70.79
C PRO A 73 34.07 17.02 71.17
N VAL A 74 34.98 17.85 70.64
CA VAL A 74 36.36 18.18 71.14
C VAL A 74 37.48 17.18 70.74
N MET A 75 38.65 17.52 70.16
CA MET A 75 39.28 18.79 69.72
C MET A 75 40.58 18.55 68.89
N ILE A 76 40.99 19.58 68.09
CA ILE A 76 42.37 20.10 67.81
C ILE A 76 43.32 19.17 67.00
N SER A 77 44.08 19.55 65.94
CA SER A 77 44.50 20.81 65.32
C SER A 77 45.14 20.55 63.95
N ALA A 78 44.93 21.45 62.97
CA ALA A 78 45.96 22.07 62.09
C ALA A 78 45.28 22.88 60.95
N PRO A 79 45.75 24.11 60.64
CA PRO A 79 45.07 24.98 59.67
C PRO A 79 45.57 24.74 58.24
N VAL A 80 44.68 24.32 57.34
CA VAL A 80 44.89 24.42 55.89
C VAL A 80 44.19 25.69 55.41
N ILE A 81 44.99 26.62 54.90
CA ILE A 81 44.56 27.86 54.26
C ILE A 81 43.86 27.47 52.94
N VAL A 82 42.53 27.54 52.89
CA VAL A 82 41.75 27.42 51.66
C VAL A 82 41.26 28.81 51.25
N GLN A 83 41.77 29.26 50.11
CA GLN A 83 41.31 30.48 49.43
C GLN A 83 39.84 30.32 49.00
N PRO A 84 39.02 31.39 49.01
CA PRO A 84 37.68 31.34 48.47
C PRO A 84 37.73 31.28 46.95
N VAL A 85 37.60 30.07 46.38
CA VAL A 85 37.27 29.91 44.97
C VAL A 85 35.84 30.37 44.75
N THR A 86 35.72 31.47 44.00
CA THR A 86 34.50 31.97 43.39
C THR A 86 33.64 30.83 42.85
N PRO A 87 32.32 30.79 43.11
CA PRO A 87 31.45 29.80 42.49
C PRO A 87 31.47 30.06 40.98
N VAL A 88 32.13 29.17 40.25
CA VAL A 88 32.00 29.08 38.80
C VAL A 88 30.54 28.76 38.54
N THR A 89 29.79 29.79 38.14
CA THR A 89 28.49 29.61 37.49
C THR A 89 28.75 28.81 36.23
N ILE A 90 28.61 27.49 36.32
CA ILE A 90 28.47 26.64 35.16
C ILE A 90 27.17 27.06 34.52
N SER A 91 27.26 27.94 33.52
CA SER A 91 26.21 28.18 32.56
C SER A 91 25.98 26.85 31.85
N GLN A 92 25.13 25.99 32.43
CA GLN A 92 24.49 24.93 31.65
C GLN A 92 23.78 25.65 30.50
N PRO A 93 24.14 25.39 29.23
CA PRO A 93 23.28 25.82 28.15
C PRO A 93 21.95 25.11 28.38
N THR A 94 20.93 25.87 28.75
CA THR A 94 19.54 25.47 28.58
C THR A 94 19.37 25.17 27.10
N ALA A 95 19.55 23.91 26.74
CA ALA A 95 19.24 23.40 25.43
C ALA A 95 17.72 23.54 25.28
N TYR A 96 17.30 24.68 24.74
CA TYR A 96 15.96 24.81 24.19
C TYR A 96 15.76 23.61 23.26
N PRO A 97 14.64 22.86 23.37
CA PRO A 97 14.37 21.81 22.41
C PRO A 97 14.41 22.45 21.03
N VAL A 98 15.34 22.00 20.18
CA VAL A 98 15.42 22.47 18.80
C VAL A 98 14.16 21.96 18.13
N GLU A 99 13.08 22.74 18.12
CA GLU A 99 11.82 22.34 17.52
C GLU A 99 12.01 22.18 16.01
N ILE A 100 11.48 21.10 15.46
CA ILE A 100 11.33 20.99 14.01
C ILE A 100 10.28 21.98 13.59
N SER A 101 10.65 22.88 12.69
CA SER A 101 9.67 23.63 11.93
C SER A 101 9.40 22.86 10.65
N LEU A 102 8.15 22.42 10.43
CA LEU A 102 7.73 21.82 9.15
C LEU A 102 8.02 22.74 7.94
N VAL A 103 8.24 24.03 8.20
CA VAL A 103 8.73 25.03 7.24
C VAL A 103 10.07 24.62 6.61
N ASP A 104 10.89 23.81 7.29
CA ASP A 104 12.15 23.28 6.76
C ASP A 104 11.95 22.38 5.53
N TYR A 105 10.75 21.85 5.34
CA TYR A 105 10.40 20.93 4.27
C TYR A 105 9.41 21.53 3.26
N ASP A 106 9.21 22.86 3.28
CA ASP A 106 8.29 23.55 2.38
C ASP A 106 8.59 23.28 0.90
N ALA A 107 9.86 23.24 0.51
CA ALA A 107 10.28 22.90 -0.86
C ALA A 107 9.82 21.50 -1.31
N VAL A 108 9.68 20.55 -0.38
CA VAL A 108 9.18 19.19 -0.68
C VAL A 108 7.69 19.24 -0.99
N ASN A 109 6.91 19.96 -0.19
CA ASN A 109 5.47 20.13 -0.40
C ASN A 109 5.17 20.93 -1.67
N GLN A 110 5.96 21.98 -1.94
CA GLN A 110 5.86 22.74 -3.19
C GLN A 110 6.16 21.87 -4.41
N MET A 111 7.15 20.97 -4.33
CA MET A 111 7.48 20.05 -5.41
C MET A 111 6.34 19.06 -5.68
N GLU A 112 5.75 18.49 -4.64
CA GLU A 112 4.59 17.60 -4.78
C GLU A 112 3.38 18.32 -5.42
N LEU A 113 3.08 19.54 -4.95
CA LEU A 113 2.01 20.37 -5.51
C LEU A 113 2.26 20.74 -6.98
N LEU A 114 3.51 21.04 -7.32
CA LEU A 114 3.93 21.35 -8.69
C LEU A 114 3.70 20.15 -9.61
N LEU A 115 4.15 18.96 -9.19
CA LEU A 115 4.10 17.73 -9.99
C LEU A 115 2.68 17.20 -10.19
N THR A 116 1.76 17.55 -9.30
CA THR A 116 0.34 17.15 -9.39
C THR A 116 -0.50 18.10 -10.24
N ASN A 117 -0.21 19.40 -10.20
CA ASN A 117 -1.10 20.42 -10.79
C ASN A 117 -0.64 20.98 -12.14
N THR A 118 0.60 20.75 -12.55
CA THR A 118 1.17 21.38 -13.76
C THR A 118 1.54 20.37 -14.83
N SER A 119 1.80 20.86 -16.05
CA SER A 119 2.36 20.03 -17.12
C SER A 119 3.86 19.83 -16.93
N TYR A 120 4.40 18.76 -17.52
CA TYR A 120 5.82 18.41 -17.40
C TYR A 120 6.77 19.55 -17.78
N ASP A 121 6.50 20.28 -18.86
CA ASP A 121 7.40 21.34 -19.33
C ASP A 121 7.51 22.52 -18.35
N ILE A 122 6.46 22.79 -17.55
CA ILE A 122 6.47 23.80 -16.49
C ILE A 122 7.13 23.20 -15.25
N ALA A 123 6.65 22.02 -14.83
CA ALA A 123 7.15 21.31 -13.65
C ALA A 123 8.67 21.11 -13.71
N SER A 124 9.22 20.68 -14.84
CA SER A 124 10.66 20.44 -15.02
C SER A 124 11.51 21.69 -14.85
N ARG A 125 11.01 22.88 -15.23
CA ARG A 125 11.75 24.15 -15.09
C ARG A 125 11.70 24.65 -13.65
N GLU A 126 10.54 24.57 -13.01
CA GLU A 126 10.35 25.05 -11.65
C GLU A 126 10.99 24.12 -10.63
N ALA A 127 11.00 22.80 -10.88
CA ALA A 127 11.67 21.80 -10.05
C ALA A 127 13.16 22.09 -9.82
N ILE A 128 13.85 22.71 -10.79
CA ILE A 128 15.27 23.08 -10.64
C ILE A 128 15.45 24.07 -9.48
N LYS A 129 14.53 25.04 -9.33
CA LYS A 129 14.56 26.02 -8.25
C LYS A 129 14.29 25.35 -6.91
N LEU A 130 13.28 24.49 -6.85
CA LEU A 130 12.90 23.75 -5.65
C LEU A 130 14.00 22.79 -5.18
N ARG A 131 14.68 22.10 -6.11
CA ARG A 131 15.87 21.28 -5.80
C ARG A 131 16.97 22.08 -5.15
N ARG A 132 17.26 23.27 -5.69
CA ARG A 132 18.27 24.15 -5.10
C ARG A 132 17.88 24.58 -3.68
N GLN A 133 16.64 25.02 -3.50
CA GLN A 133 16.13 25.42 -2.17
C GLN A 133 16.15 24.27 -1.17
N HIS A 134 15.74 23.07 -1.60
CA HIS A 134 15.81 21.85 -0.80
C HIS A 134 17.25 21.57 -0.38
N ASN A 135 18.20 21.54 -1.31
CA ASN A 135 19.61 21.27 -1.00
C ASN A 135 20.22 22.30 -0.05
N GLU A 136 19.96 23.60 -0.27
CA GLU A 136 20.40 24.67 0.62
C GLU A 136 19.82 24.49 2.04
N ARG A 137 18.54 24.08 2.15
CA ARG A 137 17.92 23.81 3.45
C ARG A 137 18.44 22.54 4.11
N MET A 138 18.63 21.46 3.35
CA MET A 138 19.19 20.21 3.87
C MET A 138 20.61 20.40 4.40
N TYR A 139 21.42 21.24 3.75
CA TYR A 139 22.73 21.63 4.28
C TYR A 139 22.62 22.33 5.64
N ALA A 140 21.70 23.29 5.78
CA ALA A 140 21.47 23.98 7.05
C ALA A 140 20.95 23.05 8.17
N VAL A 141 20.07 22.10 7.81
CA VAL A 141 19.49 21.12 8.73
C VAL A 141 20.54 20.07 9.15
N SER A 142 21.45 19.68 8.25
CA SER A 142 22.49 18.68 8.53
C SER A 142 23.38 19.04 9.72
N ALA A 143 23.66 20.34 9.91
CA ALA A 143 24.43 20.85 11.05
C ALA A 143 23.72 20.63 12.41
N ARG A 144 22.39 20.50 12.40
CA ARG A 144 21.55 20.31 13.59
C ARG A 144 21.09 18.85 13.77
N TYR A 145 21.27 18.01 12.76
CA TYR A 145 20.77 16.63 12.74
C TYR A 145 21.23 15.79 13.93
N ALA A 146 22.49 15.96 14.35
CA ALA A 146 23.04 15.26 15.52
C ALA A 146 22.32 15.64 16.82
N ALA A 147 21.82 16.88 16.94
CA ALA A 147 21.11 17.36 18.11
C ALA A 147 19.62 16.97 18.12
N TYR A 148 19.08 16.45 17.02
CA TYR A 148 17.69 16.04 16.92
C TYR A 148 17.38 14.77 17.72
N GLY A 149 16.18 14.75 18.32
CA GLY A 149 15.61 13.56 18.92
C GLY A 149 15.14 12.53 17.87
N ASN A 150 14.76 11.33 18.29
CA ASN A 150 14.37 10.24 17.38
C ASN A 150 13.21 10.61 16.45
N TYR A 151 12.15 11.20 16.99
CA TYR A 151 11.01 11.72 16.21
C TYR A 151 11.47 12.70 15.13
N GLN A 152 12.40 13.57 15.50
CA GLN A 152 12.85 14.64 14.63
C GLN A 152 13.71 14.14 13.48
N ARG A 153 14.66 13.25 13.77
CA ARG A 153 15.43 12.55 12.75
C ARG A 153 14.51 11.76 11.83
N ARG A 154 13.50 11.09 12.38
CA ARG A 154 12.55 10.31 11.60
C ARG A 154 11.78 11.16 10.60
N ILE A 155 11.22 12.29 11.03
CA ILE A 155 10.54 13.24 10.13
C ILE A 155 11.50 13.72 9.05
N HIS A 156 12.73 14.07 9.42
CA HIS A 156 13.74 14.52 8.47
C HIS A 156 14.01 13.46 7.40
N ASP A 157 14.33 12.24 7.82
CA ASP A 157 14.69 11.13 6.93
C ASP A 157 13.55 10.83 5.94
N LEU A 158 12.29 10.86 6.40
CA LEU A 158 11.13 10.65 5.53
C LEU A 158 10.92 11.79 4.53
N HIS A 159 11.15 13.05 4.90
CA HIS A 159 11.02 14.16 3.95
C HIS A 159 12.15 14.16 2.91
N VAL A 160 13.36 13.74 3.29
CA VAL A 160 14.47 13.52 2.34
C VAL A 160 14.08 12.40 1.37
N GLN A 161 13.60 11.26 1.87
CA GLN A 161 13.13 10.16 1.02
C GLN A 161 11.97 10.58 0.11
N LYS A 162 11.04 11.40 0.62
CA LYS A 162 9.93 11.95 -0.17
C LYS A 162 10.46 12.78 -1.33
N PHE A 163 11.43 13.65 -1.06
CA PHE A 163 12.04 14.48 -2.10
C PHE A 163 12.73 13.62 -3.17
N ASP A 164 13.52 12.62 -2.78
CA ASP A 164 14.15 11.68 -3.70
C ASP A 164 13.13 10.93 -4.58
N ALA A 165 12.00 10.52 -4.00
CA ALA A 165 10.91 9.88 -4.72
C ALA A 165 10.21 10.84 -5.71
N LEU A 166 10.06 12.12 -5.37
CA LEU A 166 9.54 13.15 -6.27
C LEU A 166 10.51 13.40 -7.44
N GLU A 167 11.82 13.38 -7.19
CA GLU A 167 12.83 13.50 -8.25
C GLU A 167 12.80 12.30 -9.20
N ALA A 168 12.71 11.09 -8.65
CA ALA A 168 12.57 9.86 -9.41
C ALA A 168 11.29 9.88 -10.28
N TYR A 169 10.18 10.37 -9.72
CA TYR A 169 8.95 10.58 -10.47
C TYR A 169 9.14 11.55 -11.64
N LEU A 170 9.79 12.69 -11.42
CA LEU A 170 10.02 13.70 -12.45
C LEU A 170 10.92 13.16 -13.58
N GLU A 171 11.97 12.40 -13.27
CA GLU A 171 12.84 11.78 -14.28
C GLU A 171 12.10 10.67 -15.04
N ALA A 172 11.28 9.86 -14.36
CA ALA A 172 10.42 8.88 -15.02
C ALA A 172 9.37 9.54 -15.92
N TRP A 173 8.81 10.68 -15.51
CA TRP A 173 7.88 11.46 -16.34
C TRP A 173 8.57 11.99 -17.60
N LYS A 174 9.79 12.52 -17.49
CA LYS A 174 10.61 12.91 -18.64
C LYS A 174 10.81 11.77 -19.62
N GLY A 175 11.15 10.58 -19.12
CA GLY A 175 11.29 9.38 -19.94
C GLY A 175 9.99 8.95 -20.62
N ALA A 176 8.85 9.13 -19.94
CA ALA A 176 7.54 8.78 -20.49
C ALA A 176 7.07 9.73 -21.61
N GLU A 177 7.50 11.00 -21.59
CA GLU A 177 7.16 11.97 -22.63
C GLU A 177 8.16 12.00 -23.80
N LYS A 178 9.46 11.99 -23.49
CA LYS A 178 10.53 12.27 -24.46
C LYS A 178 11.50 11.11 -24.65
N GLY A 179 11.40 10.05 -23.86
CA GLY A 179 12.32 8.92 -23.88
C GLY A 179 11.98 7.85 -24.93
N PRO A 180 12.97 7.03 -25.34
CA PRO A 180 12.74 5.92 -26.27
C PRO A 180 11.95 4.77 -25.64
N ASP A 181 12.13 4.51 -24.34
CA ASP A 181 11.51 3.40 -23.59
C ASP A 181 10.33 3.92 -22.75
N ARG A 182 9.23 4.30 -23.43
CA ARG A 182 8.06 4.89 -22.77
C ARG A 182 7.39 3.97 -21.75
N ALA A 183 7.20 2.69 -22.09
CA ALA A 183 6.58 1.71 -21.19
C ALA A 183 7.37 1.56 -19.88
N ARG A 184 8.70 1.46 -19.95
CA ARG A 184 9.56 1.39 -18.78
C ARG A 184 9.44 2.65 -17.92
N SER A 185 9.47 3.80 -18.57
CA SER A 185 9.40 5.09 -17.87
C SER A 185 8.05 5.29 -17.18
N LEU A 186 6.95 4.81 -17.78
CA LEU A 186 5.64 4.76 -17.12
C LEU A 186 5.63 3.79 -15.92
N ALA A 187 6.28 2.63 -16.03
CA ALA A 187 6.37 1.70 -14.91
C ALA A 187 7.18 2.27 -13.72
N GLU A 188 8.31 2.93 -13.99
CA GLU A 188 9.08 3.64 -12.94
C GLU A 188 8.30 4.82 -12.36
N LYS A 189 7.48 5.49 -13.18
CA LYS A 189 6.58 6.56 -12.71
C LYS A 189 5.54 6.01 -11.74
N ASP A 190 4.90 4.88 -12.06
CA ASP A 190 3.93 4.21 -11.17
C ASP A 190 4.58 3.74 -9.87
N ARG A 191 5.82 3.23 -9.94
CA ARG A 191 6.61 2.85 -8.77
C ARG A 191 6.97 4.05 -7.89
N ALA A 192 7.35 5.17 -8.49
CA ALA A 192 7.63 6.40 -7.75
C ALA A 192 6.37 6.93 -7.03
N LEU A 193 5.21 6.89 -7.68
CA LEU A 193 3.92 7.23 -7.05
C LEU A 193 3.59 6.32 -5.87
N PHE A 194 3.83 5.01 -6.01
CA PHE A 194 3.65 4.08 -4.91
C PHE A 194 4.56 4.39 -3.71
N MET A 195 5.85 4.68 -3.97
CA MET A 195 6.78 5.10 -2.91
C MET A 195 6.31 6.37 -2.21
N LEU A 196 5.88 7.38 -2.97
CA LEU A 196 5.35 8.63 -2.42
C LEU A 196 4.14 8.40 -1.51
N ALA A 197 3.20 7.56 -1.94
CA ALA A 197 2.03 7.22 -1.13
C ALA A 197 2.42 6.57 0.21
N GLN A 198 3.35 5.61 0.19
CA GLN A 198 3.84 4.95 1.40
C GLN A 198 4.63 5.88 2.33
N ILE A 199 5.41 6.81 1.76
CA ILE A 199 6.14 7.81 2.55
C ILE A 199 5.16 8.79 3.21
N ASN A 200 4.12 9.22 2.49
CA ASN A 200 3.06 10.06 3.07
C ASN A 200 2.33 9.34 4.20
N GLU A 201 1.97 8.06 4.02
CA GLU A 201 1.39 7.22 5.08
C GLU A 201 2.29 7.15 6.32
N ALA A 202 3.61 7.01 6.14
CA ALA A 202 4.57 7.00 7.24
C ALA A 202 4.70 8.36 7.96
N ILE A 203 4.65 9.47 7.20
CA ILE A 203 4.67 10.83 7.77
C ILE A 203 3.38 11.08 8.57
N ASP A 204 2.22 10.69 8.03
CA ASP A 204 0.93 10.86 8.68
C ASP A 204 0.83 10.05 9.98
N ALA A 205 1.34 8.80 9.98
CA ALA A 205 1.42 7.98 11.19
C ALA A 205 2.26 8.66 12.29
N LEU A 206 3.38 9.29 11.93
CA LEU A 206 4.23 10.01 12.89
C LEU A 206 3.57 11.28 13.43
N LEU A 207 2.96 12.08 12.54
CA LEU A 207 2.35 13.35 12.91
C LEU A 207 1.10 13.12 13.76
N SER A 208 0.26 12.15 13.39
CA SER A 208 -0.96 11.79 14.14
C SER A 208 -0.65 11.21 15.51
N GLY A 209 0.41 10.41 15.62
CA GLY A 209 0.86 9.81 16.87
C GLY A 209 1.77 10.69 17.73
N GLY A 210 2.04 11.94 17.31
CA GLY A 210 2.78 12.93 18.09
C GLY A 210 4.22 12.54 18.46
N GLY A 211 4.84 11.63 17.70
CA GLY A 211 6.19 11.13 18.00
C GLY A 211 6.29 10.15 19.17
N THR A 212 5.17 9.54 19.57
CA THR A 212 5.17 8.39 20.49
C THR A 212 5.99 7.21 19.95
N LEU A 213 6.51 6.35 20.84
CA LEU A 213 7.29 5.18 20.42
C LEU A 213 6.51 4.25 19.47
N SER A 214 5.20 4.12 19.65
CA SER A 214 4.31 3.37 18.75
C SER A 214 4.25 3.99 17.35
N SER A 215 4.07 5.31 17.26
CA SER A 215 4.02 6.03 15.97
C SER A 215 5.34 5.95 15.20
N ILE A 216 6.46 5.98 15.92
CA ILE A 216 7.80 5.79 15.33
C ILE A 216 7.91 4.37 14.78
N ALA A 217 7.58 3.36 15.59
CA ALA A 217 7.61 1.95 15.18
C ALA A 217 6.71 1.65 13.97
N GLU A 218 5.50 2.24 13.94
CA GLU A 218 4.56 2.12 12.82
C GLU A 218 5.14 2.73 11.54
N SER A 219 5.69 3.95 11.63
CA SER A 219 6.34 4.60 10.48
C SER A 219 7.54 3.82 9.94
N GLU A 220 8.29 3.15 10.82
CA GLU A 220 9.41 2.28 10.42
C GLU A 220 8.92 1.01 9.76
N GLU A 221 7.81 0.44 10.23
CA GLU A 221 7.20 -0.73 9.59
C GLU A 221 6.67 -0.40 8.20
N ILE A 222 6.01 0.75 8.02
CA ILE A 222 5.59 1.26 6.71
C ILE A 222 6.80 1.39 5.76
N GLU A 223 7.90 1.99 6.20
CA GLU A 223 9.10 2.12 5.38
C GLU A 223 9.77 0.78 5.06
N ARG A 224 9.86 -0.14 6.03
CA ARG A 224 10.39 -1.50 5.80
C ARG A 224 9.55 -2.23 4.76
N ARG A 225 8.23 -2.13 4.88
CA ARG A 225 7.27 -2.67 3.92
C ARG A 225 7.46 -2.09 2.52
N MET A 226 7.53 -0.76 2.41
CA MET A 226 7.82 -0.07 1.15
C MET A 226 9.14 -0.52 0.52
N LYS A 227 10.23 -0.59 1.29
CA LYS A 227 11.55 -1.01 0.79
C LYS A 227 11.55 -2.44 0.27
N ARG A 228 10.76 -3.34 0.87
CA ARG A 228 10.64 -4.74 0.41
C ARG A 228 9.78 -4.87 -0.84
N THR A 229 8.66 -4.16 -0.91
CA THR A 229 7.74 -4.25 -2.06
C THR A 229 8.36 -3.63 -3.29
N THR A 230 9.08 -2.52 -3.14
CA THR A 230 9.66 -1.79 -4.27
C THR A 230 10.88 -2.48 -4.89
N VAL A 231 11.32 -3.65 -4.43
CA VAL A 231 12.46 -4.36 -5.04
C VAL A 231 12.14 -4.85 -6.46
N ASN A 232 13.11 -4.75 -7.35
CA ASN A 232 13.03 -5.38 -8.68
C ASN A 232 13.44 -6.85 -8.58
N TYR A 233 12.54 -7.72 -9.03
CA TYR A 233 12.75 -9.15 -9.21
C TYR A 233 13.03 -9.44 -10.68
N VAL A 234 13.53 -10.64 -10.98
CA VAL A 234 13.96 -11.03 -12.32
C VAL A 234 13.35 -12.38 -12.69
N VAL A 235 12.87 -12.48 -13.93
CA VAL A 235 12.39 -13.75 -14.50
C VAL A 235 13.57 -14.69 -14.72
N THR A 236 13.57 -15.83 -14.04
CA THR A 236 14.65 -16.84 -14.11
C THR A 236 14.33 -17.98 -15.08
N ALA A 237 13.04 -18.27 -15.28
CA ALA A 237 12.56 -19.25 -16.25
C ALA A 237 12.66 -18.72 -17.70
N PRO A 238 12.50 -19.57 -18.73
CA PRO A 238 12.51 -19.14 -20.13
C PRO A 238 11.47 -18.05 -20.43
N TYR A 239 10.30 -18.14 -19.79
CA TYR A 239 9.28 -17.11 -19.85
C TYR A 239 8.37 -17.10 -18.62
N LEU A 240 7.80 -15.94 -18.34
CA LEU A 240 6.67 -15.71 -17.44
C LEU A 240 5.50 -15.13 -18.25
N LEU A 241 4.28 -15.61 -18.01
CA LEU A 241 3.08 -15.07 -18.65
C LEU A 241 2.45 -14.01 -17.75
N VAL A 242 2.33 -12.77 -18.25
CA VAL A 242 1.67 -11.65 -17.59
C VAL A 242 0.65 -11.08 -18.56
N ASP A 243 -0.64 -11.16 -18.21
CA ASP A 243 -1.76 -10.69 -19.06
C ASP A 243 -1.66 -11.13 -20.55
N ASN A 244 -1.46 -12.44 -20.75
CA ASN A 244 -1.23 -13.07 -22.08
C ASN A 244 0.03 -12.64 -22.83
N GLN A 245 0.90 -11.81 -22.23
CA GLN A 245 2.19 -11.44 -22.78
C GLN A 245 3.31 -12.28 -22.17
N ARG A 246 4.30 -12.65 -23.00
CA ARG A 246 5.47 -13.42 -22.57
C ARG A 246 6.59 -12.47 -22.18
N LEU A 247 6.95 -12.47 -20.90
CA LEU A 247 8.17 -11.86 -20.41
C LEU A 247 9.29 -12.89 -20.49
N ASN A 248 10.38 -12.54 -21.14
CA ASN A 248 11.52 -13.44 -21.34
C ASN A 248 12.36 -13.56 -20.06
N ARG A 249 13.25 -14.55 -20.06
CA ARG A 249 14.31 -14.66 -19.05
C ARG A 249 15.11 -13.36 -18.95
N ASN A 250 15.51 -13.02 -17.72
CA ASN A 250 16.26 -11.82 -17.34
C ASN A 250 15.50 -10.49 -17.45
N GLU A 251 14.20 -10.52 -17.73
CA GLU A 251 13.38 -9.30 -17.66
C GLU A 251 13.09 -8.93 -16.20
N PRO A 252 13.27 -7.65 -15.81
CA PRO A 252 12.97 -7.18 -14.47
C PRO A 252 11.46 -6.97 -14.30
N ILE A 253 10.95 -7.38 -13.15
CA ILE A 253 9.56 -7.27 -12.75
C ILE A 253 9.46 -6.70 -11.35
N TRP A 254 8.40 -5.96 -11.09
CA TRP A 254 8.05 -5.45 -9.77
C TRP A 254 6.72 -6.07 -9.34
N VAL A 255 6.64 -6.53 -8.10
CA VAL A 255 5.41 -7.11 -7.53
C VAL A 255 4.71 -6.00 -6.74
N ILE A 256 3.56 -5.56 -7.25
CA ILE A 256 2.80 -4.44 -6.67
C ILE A 256 2.03 -4.92 -5.44
N ASP A 257 1.32 -6.05 -5.58
CA ASP A 257 0.38 -6.54 -4.56
C ASP A 257 0.20 -8.06 -4.68
N VAL A 258 -0.21 -8.71 -3.59
CA VAL A 258 -0.52 -10.14 -3.53
C VAL A 258 -1.87 -10.34 -2.86
N VAL A 259 -2.83 -10.88 -3.62
CA VAL A 259 -4.20 -11.10 -3.17
C VAL A 259 -4.61 -12.54 -3.51
N SER A 260 -5.07 -13.29 -2.50
CA SER A 260 -5.70 -14.61 -2.68
C SER A 260 -4.88 -15.59 -3.53
N GLY A 261 -3.55 -15.63 -3.34
CA GLY A 261 -2.65 -16.52 -4.07
C GLY A 261 -2.34 -16.08 -5.51
N SER A 262 -2.71 -14.85 -5.88
CA SER A 262 -2.28 -14.19 -7.12
C SER A 262 -1.51 -12.91 -6.80
N ALA A 263 -0.47 -12.64 -7.56
CA ALA A 263 0.35 -11.46 -7.45
C ALA A 263 0.12 -10.54 -8.66
N LYS A 264 -0.05 -9.25 -8.41
CA LYS A 264 -0.08 -8.23 -9.45
C LYS A 264 1.35 -7.83 -9.77
N VAL A 265 1.76 -8.05 -11.02
CA VAL A 265 3.14 -7.88 -11.48
C VAL A 265 3.19 -6.80 -12.55
N LEU A 266 4.18 -5.93 -12.45
CA LEU A 266 4.51 -4.90 -13.43
C LEU A 266 5.86 -5.22 -14.07
N HIS A 267 5.93 -5.16 -15.40
CA HIS A 267 7.20 -5.28 -16.12
C HIS A 267 7.98 -3.96 -16.05
N MET A 268 9.20 -4.04 -15.53
CA MET A 268 10.11 -2.88 -15.35
C MET A 268 11.18 -2.81 -16.45
N GLY A 269 11.14 -3.72 -17.43
CA GLY A 269 12.13 -3.85 -18.47
C GLY A 269 11.81 -3.00 -19.70
N ARG A 270 12.55 -3.25 -20.78
CA ARG A 270 12.28 -2.59 -22.06
C ARG A 270 11.02 -3.19 -22.70
N GLY A 271 9.94 -2.43 -22.68
CA GLY A 271 8.70 -2.79 -23.36
C GLY A 271 8.81 -2.56 -24.87
N ARG A 272 8.16 -3.44 -25.66
CA ARG A 272 7.91 -3.21 -27.10
C ARG A 272 6.67 -2.33 -27.33
N SER A 273 5.90 -2.09 -26.27
CA SER A 273 4.68 -1.31 -26.26
C SER A 273 4.93 0.10 -25.74
N SER A 274 3.97 1.00 -25.98
CA SER A 274 3.93 2.33 -25.38
C SER A 274 3.44 2.32 -23.92
N GLN A 275 2.74 1.26 -23.51
CA GLN A 275 2.22 1.07 -22.15
C GLN A 275 2.97 -0.05 -21.43
N PRO A 276 3.15 0.08 -20.10
CA PRO A 276 3.77 -0.98 -19.30
C PRO A 276 2.89 -2.24 -19.26
N ILE A 277 3.54 -3.40 -19.23
CA ILE A 277 2.84 -4.69 -19.12
C ILE A 277 2.54 -4.91 -17.64
N CYS A 278 1.25 -4.95 -17.29
CA CYS A 278 0.77 -5.16 -15.94
C CYS A 278 -0.29 -6.25 -15.93
N GLY A 279 -0.22 -7.19 -14.99
CA GLY A 279 -1.19 -8.27 -14.93
C GLY A 279 -1.10 -9.11 -13.68
N TRP A 280 -2.14 -9.90 -13.44
CA TRP A 280 -2.18 -10.88 -12.37
C TRP A 280 -1.52 -12.19 -12.80
N VAL A 281 -0.71 -12.75 -11.90
CA VAL A 281 0.00 -14.02 -12.07
C VAL A 281 -0.22 -14.85 -10.83
N SER A 282 -0.33 -16.18 -10.94
CA SER A 282 -0.39 -17.03 -9.76
C SER A 282 0.91 -16.92 -8.95
N VAL A 283 0.80 -16.89 -7.61
CA VAL A 283 1.97 -16.90 -6.70
C VAL A 283 2.86 -18.11 -7.01
N TYR A 284 2.23 -19.26 -7.27
CA TYR A 284 2.94 -20.49 -7.67
C TYR A 284 3.80 -20.31 -8.93
N ASP A 285 3.24 -19.72 -10.00
CA ASP A 285 4.02 -19.47 -11.22
C ASP A 285 5.11 -18.42 -10.99
N LEU A 286 4.81 -17.38 -10.21
CA LEU A 286 5.76 -16.31 -9.92
C LEU A 286 6.98 -16.86 -9.18
N GLU A 287 6.79 -17.65 -8.12
CA GLU A 287 7.91 -18.25 -7.36
C GLU A 287 8.72 -19.25 -8.18
N LYS A 288 8.03 -20.03 -9.02
CA LYS A 288 8.68 -21.03 -9.88
C LYS A 288 9.49 -20.42 -11.02
N ARG A 289 9.06 -19.25 -11.51
CA ARG A 289 9.59 -18.65 -12.75
C ARG A 289 10.40 -17.38 -12.53
N SER A 290 10.50 -16.89 -11.31
CA SER A 290 11.30 -15.73 -10.93
C SER A 290 12.13 -15.99 -9.67
N ASN A 291 12.98 -15.03 -9.31
CA ASN A 291 13.68 -15.02 -8.02
C ASN A 291 12.82 -14.47 -6.87
N TRP A 292 11.57 -14.09 -7.12
CA TRP A 292 10.64 -13.64 -6.09
C TRP A 292 10.21 -14.81 -5.19
N ARG A 293 10.05 -14.55 -3.90
CA ARG A 293 9.57 -15.51 -2.91
C ARG A 293 8.48 -14.86 -2.09
N SER A 294 7.37 -15.56 -1.88
CA SER A 294 6.34 -15.08 -0.95
C SER A 294 6.89 -15.14 0.47
N ASP A 295 6.78 -14.03 1.17
CA ASP A 295 6.96 -14.00 2.61
C ASP A 295 5.55 -14.08 3.24
N PRO A 296 5.21 -15.22 3.90
CA PRO A 296 3.88 -15.42 4.45
C PRO A 296 3.53 -14.37 5.52
N VAL A 297 4.53 -13.91 6.27
CA VAL A 297 4.36 -12.90 7.33
C VAL A 297 4.10 -11.52 6.73
N PHE A 298 4.49 -11.29 5.49
CA PHE A 298 4.37 -9.99 4.86
C PHE A 298 3.10 -9.87 3.99
N PHE A 299 2.81 -10.89 3.18
CA PHE A 299 1.69 -10.85 2.24
C PHE A 299 0.38 -11.45 2.78
N TYR A 300 0.43 -12.22 3.86
CA TYR A 300 -0.74 -12.92 4.41
C TYR A 300 -1.06 -12.55 5.87
N SER A 301 -0.25 -11.70 6.53
CA SER A 301 -0.54 -11.22 7.90
C SER A 301 -1.71 -10.23 7.98
N SER A 302 -2.27 -9.82 6.85
CA SER A 302 -3.52 -9.06 6.77
C SER A 302 -4.64 -9.90 6.15
N ALA A 303 -4.75 -11.17 6.52
CA ALA A 303 -6.06 -11.81 6.42
C ALA A 303 -7.00 -11.02 7.32
N PRO A 304 -8.05 -10.34 6.80
CA PRO A 304 -9.01 -9.69 7.67
C PRO A 304 -9.53 -10.75 8.64
N GLU A 305 -9.58 -10.42 9.94
CA GLU A 305 -10.31 -11.23 10.91
C GLU A 305 -11.67 -11.53 10.28
N GLN A 306 -11.93 -12.81 10.02
CA GLN A 306 -13.24 -13.21 9.53
C GLN A 306 -14.22 -12.67 10.57
N PRO A 307 -15.23 -11.86 10.16
CA PRO A 307 -16.18 -11.35 11.11
C PRO A 307 -16.75 -12.55 11.87
N PRO A 308 -16.81 -12.50 13.23
CA PRO A 308 -17.44 -13.55 13.99
C PRO A 308 -18.80 -13.78 13.36
N THR A 309 -19.01 -14.97 12.83
CA THR A 309 -20.22 -15.32 12.09
C THR A 309 -21.35 -15.48 13.11
N THR A 310 -21.80 -14.36 13.68
CA THR A 310 -23.07 -14.29 14.37
C THR A 310 -24.11 -14.30 13.26
N THR A 311 -24.63 -15.48 12.94
CA THR A 311 -25.81 -15.62 12.09
C THR A 311 -27.00 -15.00 12.82
N VAL A 312 -27.14 -13.68 12.76
CA VAL A 312 -28.42 -13.02 13.01
C VAL A 312 -29.19 -13.12 11.71
N ILE A 313 -30.15 -14.04 11.67
CA ILE A 313 -31.09 -14.18 10.56
C ILE A 313 -31.99 -12.95 10.59
N TYR A 314 -31.62 -11.90 9.86
CA TYR A 314 -32.57 -10.86 9.49
C TYR A 314 -33.38 -11.36 8.29
N ARG A 315 -34.70 -11.43 8.45
CA ARG A 315 -35.60 -11.48 7.29
C ARG A 315 -35.46 -10.15 6.55
N GLU A 316 -34.88 -10.17 5.36
CA GLU A 316 -34.95 -9.02 4.45
C GLU A 316 -36.42 -8.69 4.17
N PRO A 317 -36.87 -7.44 4.37
CA PRO A 317 -38.15 -6.99 3.86
C PRO A 317 -38.09 -6.92 2.33
N GLU A 318 -39.11 -7.48 1.68
CA GLU A 318 -39.23 -7.61 0.23
C GLU A 318 -38.89 -6.31 -0.53
N PRO A 319 -38.13 -6.39 -1.64
CA PRO A 319 -37.77 -5.20 -2.41
C PRO A 319 -39.01 -4.56 -3.04
N LYS A 320 -39.34 -3.34 -2.63
CA LYS A 320 -40.28 -2.47 -3.35
C LYS A 320 -39.72 -2.14 -4.73
N VAL A 321 -40.30 -2.74 -5.76
CA VAL A 321 -40.04 -2.42 -7.16
C VAL A 321 -40.55 -1.00 -7.44
N ILE A 322 -39.64 -0.04 -7.55
CA ILE A 322 -39.95 1.30 -8.08
C ILE A 322 -39.70 1.26 -9.59
N ILE A 323 -40.78 1.19 -10.38
CA ILE A 323 -40.72 1.30 -11.84
C ILE A 323 -40.54 2.78 -12.20
N ILE A 324 -39.32 3.20 -12.52
CA ILE A 324 -39.07 4.51 -13.13
C ILE A 324 -39.22 4.36 -14.65
N ALA A 325 -40.38 4.74 -15.17
CA ALA A 325 -40.65 4.80 -16.61
C ALA A 325 -39.99 6.02 -17.26
N GLY A 326 -38.68 5.92 -17.54
CA GLY A 326 -37.93 6.88 -18.35
C GLY A 326 -38.04 6.55 -19.84
N LYS A 327 -38.68 7.42 -20.61
CA LYS A 327 -38.96 7.28 -22.05
C LYS A 327 -37.67 7.11 -22.87
N LYS A 328 -37.59 6.01 -23.63
CA LYS A 328 -36.55 5.70 -24.62
C LYS A 328 -36.54 6.75 -25.75
N ARG A 329 -35.35 7.28 -26.09
CA ARG A 329 -35.05 7.85 -27.42
C ARG A 329 -33.69 7.33 -27.89
N TYR A 330 -33.72 6.28 -28.70
CA TYR A 330 -32.62 5.89 -29.58
C TYR A 330 -32.82 6.59 -30.94
N PRO A 331 -31.83 7.29 -31.50
CA PRO A 331 -31.87 7.71 -32.89
C PRO A 331 -31.15 6.67 -33.75
N TYR A 332 -31.89 5.73 -34.32
CA TYR A 332 -31.50 5.06 -35.56
C TYR A 332 -32.70 5.15 -36.50
N ARG A 333 -32.63 6.07 -37.47
CA ARG A 333 -33.64 6.17 -38.53
C ARG A 333 -33.04 5.59 -39.80
N HIS A 334 -33.53 4.41 -40.14
CA HIS A 334 -33.45 3.84 -41.47
C HIS A 334 -34.05 4.80 -42.49
N ARG A 335 -33.31 4.98 -43.59
CA ARG A 335 -33.71 5.72 -44.78
C ARG A 335 -34.50 4.76 -45.68
N PRO A 336 -35.76 5.06 -46.06
CA PRO A 336 -36.45 4.33 -47.11
C PRO A 336 -36.40 5.13 -48.41
N TRP A 337 -35.91 4.49 -49.47
CA TRP A 337 -36.27 4.78 -50.86
C TRP A 337 -37.68 4.21 -51.13
N PRO A 338 -38.48 4.69 -52.14
CA PRO A 338 -38.03 4.70 -53.54
C PRO A 338 -38.60 5.72 -54.57
N PHE A 339 -37.87 5.88 -55.70
CA PHE A 339 -38.26 6.28 -57.09
C PHE A 339 -38.63 7.77 -57.42
N PRO A 340 -38.64 8.22 -58.72
CA PRO A 340 -37.49 8.65 -59.56
C PRO A 340 -37.71 10.07 -60.23
N PRO A 341 -37.28 10.34 -61.49
CA PRO A 341 -36.19 11.24 -61.89
C PRO A 341 -36.63 12.66 -62.34
N ARG A 342 -35.71 13.64 -62.34
CA ARG A 342 -35.76 14.81 -63.22
C ARG A 342 -34.37 15.43 -63.43
N TYR A 343 -33.85 15.27 -64.64
CA TYR A 343 -32.84 16.13 -65.29
C TYR A 343 -33.36 17.58 -65.41
N PRO A 344 -32.52 18.64 -65.49
CA PRO A 344 -31.67 18.88 -66.67
C PRO A 344 -30.28 19.51 -66.46
N HIS A 345 -29.42 19.20 -67.45
CA HIS A 345 -28.34 19.98 -68.08
C HIS A 345 -27.51 20.99 -67.27
N ASP A 346 -26.19 20.77 -67.20
CA ASP A 346 -25.19 21.45 -68.06
C ASP A 346 -23.76 20.98 -67.65
N ARG A 347 -23.05 20.26 -68.52
CA ARG A 347 -22.04 20.74 -69.49
C ARG A 347 -20.62 20.83 -68.91
N ARG A 348 -19.72 20.18 -69.66
CA ARG A 348 -18.25 20.28 -69.73
C ARG A 348 -17.48 19.41 -68.74
N ASP A 349 -16.42 18.70 -69.11
CA ASP A 349 -15.80 18.26 -70.37
C ASP A 349 -14.47 17.62 -69.90
N ARG A 350 -14.00 16.59 -70.63
CA ARG A 350 -12.68 15.92 -70.58
C ARG A 350 -12.54 14.75 -69.60
N HIS A 351 -12.41 13.50 -70.05
CA HIS A 351 -11.23 12.87 -70.73
C HIS A 351 -10.01 12.89 -69.78
N ASP A 352 -9.42 11.78 -69.31
CA ASP A 352 -8.99 10.54 -69.98
C ASP A 352 -9.05 9.32 -69.02
N LYS A 353 -9.55 8.13 -69.42
CA LYS A 353 -8.78 6.98 -69.93
C LYS A 353 -7.45 6.70 -69.20
N TYR A 354 -7.39 5.63 -68.40
CA TYR A 354 -6.45 4.51 -68.57
C TYR A 354 -6.79 3.34 -67.63
N ASP A 355 -6.98 2.18 -68.27
CA ASP A 355 -6.75 0.77 -67.90
C ASP A 355 -7.10 0.21 -66.49
N LYS A 356 -7.96 -0.81 -66.35
CA LYS A 356 -7.87 -2.25 -66.70
C LYS A 356 -6.88 -3.07 -65.85
N HIS A 357 -7.39 -4.21 -65.38
CA HIS A 357 -6.77 -5.33 -64.64
C HIS A 357 -6.74 -5.15 -63.11
N ASP A 358 -7.12 -6.11 -62.25
CA ASP A 358 -7.60 -7.46 -62.47
C ASP A 358 -8.41 -7.99 -61.25
N LYS A 359 -9.08 -9.10 -61.52
CA LYS A 359 -9.98 -9.90 -60.70
C LYS A 359 -9.40 -10.46 -59.38
N HIS A 360 -10.35 -10.73 -58.48
CA HIS A 360 -10.37 -11.83 -57.50
C HIS A 360 -9.30 -11.85 -56.39
N ASP A 361 -9.72 -11.50 -55.17
CA ASP A 361 -9.92 -12.52 -54.14
C ASP A 361 -10.94 -12.11 -53.09
N LYS A 362 -12.01 -12.90 -53.02
CA LYS A 362 -12.94 -12.97 -51.89
C LYS A 362 -12.33 -13.98 -50.92
N ARG A 363 -12.13 -13.61 -49.65
CA ARG A 363 -12.50 -14.43 -48.48
C ARG A 363 -12.25 -13.74 -47.15
N ASP A 364 -13.29 -13.85 -46.33
CA ASP A 364 -13.29 -14.04 -44.89
C ASP A 364 -13.13 -12.82 -43.98
N ASP A 365 -14.22 -12.05 -43.96
CA ASP A 365 -14.75 -11.37 -42.79
C ASP A 365 -14.95 -12.34 -41.61
N ARG A 366 -14.02 -12.32 -40.65
CA ARG A 366 -14.28 -12.71 -39.25
C ARG A 366 -13.84 -11.58 -38.31
N ARG A 367 -14.59 -10.47 -38.35
CA ARG A 367 -14.62 -9.49 -37.26
C ARG A 367 -15.35 -10.11 -36.06
N GLY A 368 -14.57 -10.57 -35.09
CA GLY A 368 -15.06 -10.85 -33.74
C GLY A 368 -15.42 -9.54 -33.01
N PRO A 369 -16.31 -9.58 -32.01
CA PRO A 369 -16.86 -8.39 -31.38
C PRO A 369 -15.81 -7.73 -30.48
N TYR A 370 -15.33 -6.56 -30.87
CA TYR A 370 -14.62 -5.65 -29.97
C TYR A 370 -15.60 -5.21 -28.88
N LYS A 371 -15.47 -5.79 -27.69
CA LYS A 371 -16.03 -5.21 -26.47
C LYS A 371 -15.24 -3.93 -26.18
N HIS A 372 -15.80 -2.78 -26.53
CA HIS A 372 -15.34 -1.51 -25.98
C HIS A 372 -15.65 -1.54 -24.47
N HIS A 373 -14.62 -1.71 -23.66
CA HIS A 373 -14.69 -1.37 -22.25
C HIS A 373 -14.33 0.11 -22.15
N SER A 374 -15.35 0.94 -21.97
CA SER A 374 -15.18 2.30 -21.48
C SER A 374 -14.76 2.19 -20.02
N TYR A 375 -13.46 2.33 -19.74
CA TYR A 375 -13.01 2.52 -18.38
C TYR A 375 -13.27 3.98 -18.01
N VAL A 376 -14.01 4.17 -16.91
CA VAL A 376 -13.99 5.43 -16.17
C VAL A 376 -12.68 5.40 -15.39
N VAL A 377 -11.72 6.22 -15.80
CA VAL A 377 -10.59 6.57 -14.93
C VAL A 377 -11.18 7.41 -13.83
N ILE A 378 -11.35 6.83 -12.65
CA ILE A 378 -11.60 7.59 -11.44
C ILE A 378 -10.23 8.06 -11.00
N ASP A 379 -9.93 9.34 -11.23
CA ASP A 379 -8.83 10.00 -10.53
C ASP A 379 -9.05 9.79 -9.03
N PRO A 380 -8.09 9.23 -8.29
CA PRO A 380 -8.10 9.35 -6.84
C PRO A 380 -7.80 10.82 -6.56
N LYS A 381 -8.86 11.63 -6.51
CA LYS A 381 -8.81 12.85 -5.72
C LYS A 381 -8.58 12.38 -4.29
N PHE A 382 -7.39 12.65 -3.79
CA PHE A 382 -7.09 12.57 -2.37
C PHE A 382 -8.11 13.40 -1.59
N TRP A 383 -8.88 12.73 -0.75
CA TRP A 383 -9.60 13.27 0.40
C TRP A 383 -9.40 12.29 1.53
#